data_AF-A0A355BKX1-F1
#
_entry.id   AF-A0A355BKX1-F1
#
_cell.length_a   1.000
_cell.length_b   1.000
_cell.length_c   1.000
_cell.angle_alpha   90.00
_cell.angle_beta   90.00
_cell.angle_gamma   90.00
#
_symmetry.space_group_name_H-M   'P 1'
#
loop_
_entity.id
_entity.type
_entity.pdbx_description
1 polymer ?
#
loop_
_entity_poly.entity_id
_entity_poly.type
_entity_poly.pdbx_seq_one_letter_code
_entity_poly.pdbx_strand_id
1 'polypeptide(L)'
;MRDTIKLGVILALFCAIAGASLAVVHAITSDIIAARQEQELMSRLQELAPQAERFEKMQPEAGGTYYLGWRSDAIVGAILEGSAKGYGGDIRLLVAVDAEGKVSGIRVIEHSETIGIGARALQPEFLQQFSGHAHDEPLVAGKNVDVIAGATVSSRAVMSSITNALELYKTEVLRINTDDGWDLAKVPDGVYEGTAQGYKSEIKVKVTVAAGRITAVDVVSIADTPEVYPDAVEQVPQRIIDKQHWQVDAATGASLSSKGIMEAVRAAIPDTSLKFDQIADGSYEGVGQGLNGEIKVRVTVADGAVTEISVLSHQETEYVSDPAFEQIPPAIIDKQSVKVDSVTGATYTSQGLIEAITNALEAAPAR
;
A
#
# COMPACT_ATOMS: atom_id res chain seq x y z
N MET A 1 4.79 -1.35 68.84
CA MET A 1 5.73 -1.62 67.72
C MET A 1 5.59 -3.04 67.17
N ARG A 2 5.72 -4.12 67.97
CA ARG A 2 5.57 -5.51 67.47
C ARG A 2 4.22 -5.81 66.81
N ASP A 3 3.10 -5.33 67.37
CA ASP A 3 1.78 -5.59 66.80
C ASP A 3 1.54 -4.82 65.50
N THR A 4 2.02 -3.58 65.42
CA THR A 4 1.95 -2.77 64.19
C THR A 4 2.76 -3.40 63.05
N ILE A 5 3.95 -3.93 63.34
CA ILE A 5 4.77 -4.67 62.37
C ILE A 5 4.06 -5.98 61.95
N LYS A 6 3.44 -6.70 62.90
CA LYS A 6 2.70 -7.94 62.62
C LYS A 6 1.50 -7.70 61.70
N LEU A 7 0.70 -6.67 61.94
CA LEU A 7 -0.41 -6.31 61.04
C LEU A 7 0.09 -5.88 59.66
N GLY A 8 1.18 -5.11 59.59
CA GLY A 8 1.78 -4.70 58.32
C GLY A 8 2.26 -5.89 57.47
N VAL A 9 2.91 -6.88 58.10
CA VAL A 9 3.35 -8.11 57.43
C VAL A 9 2.16 -8.96 56.97
N ILE A 10 1.11 -9.10 57.79
CA ILE A 10 -0.10 -9.84 57.40
C ILE A 10 -0.76 -9.20 56.18
N LEU A 11 -0.91 -7.86 56.17
CA LEU A 11 -1.48 -7.15 55.03
C LEU A 11 -0.64 -7.30 53.77
N ALA A 12 0.69 -7.17 53.88
CA ALA A 12 1.59 -7.37 52.75
C ALA A 12 1.47 -8.79 52.15
N LEU A 13 1.33 -9.80 53.02
CA LEU A 13 1.16 -11.18 52.61
C LEU A 13 -0.19 -11.42 51.92
N PHE A 14 -1.27 -10.83 52.43
CA PHE A 14 -2.59 -10.86 51.76
C PHE A 14 -2.55 -10.18 50.39
N CYS A 15 -1.95 -8.99 50.28
CA CYS A 15 -1.80 -8.29 49.00
C CYS A 15 -0.95 -9.09 48.01
N ALA A 16 0.13 -9.73 48.48
CA ALA A 16 0.98 -10.58 47.64
C ALA A 16 0.20 -11.80 47.10
N ILE A 17 -0.58 -12.46 47.95
CA ILE A 17 -1.41 -13.61 47.54
C ILE A 17 -2.51 -13.17 46.57
N ALA A 18 -3.19 -12.05 46.83
CA ALA A 18 -4.22 -11.53 45.94
C ALA A 18 -3.64 -11.12 44.57
N GLY A 19 -2.49 -10.44 44.57
CA GLY A 19 -1.78 -10.05 43.35
C GLY A 19 -1.29 -11.25 42.54
N ALA A 20 -0.70 -12.25 43.21
CA ALA A 20 -0.29 -13.49 42.57
C ALA A 20 -1.48 -14.27 41.99
N SER A 21 -2.60 -14.33 42.73
CA SER A 21 -3.83 -14.98 42.25
C SER A 21 -4.38 -14.29 41.01
N LEU A 22 -4.45 -12.95 41.00
CA LEU A 22 -4.88 -12.17 39.85
C LEU A 22 -3.93 -12.33 38.66
N ALA A 23 -2.62 -12.37 38.91
CA ALA A 23 -1.61 -12.58 37.86
C ALA A 23 -1.73 -13.96 37.21
N VAL A 24 -1.97 -15.02 38.00
CA VAL A 24 -2.21 -16.37 37.47
C VAL A 24 -3.50 -16.42 36.64
N VAL A 25 -4.58 -15.82 37.14
CA VAL A 25 -5.85 -15.72 36.39
C VAL A 25 -5.63 -14.95 35.08
N HIS A 26 -4.95 -13.81 35.12
CA HIS A 26 -4.65 -13.03 33.93
C HIS A 26 -3.79 -13.81 32.94
N ALA A 27 -2.73 -14.50 33.38
CA ALA A 27 -1.84 -15.28 32.53
C ALA A 27 -2.54 -16.44 31.81
N ILE A 28 -3.54 -17.07 32.45
CA ILE A 28 -4.33 -18.12 31.80
C ILE A 28 -5.38 -17.53 30.86
N THR A 29 -5.95 -16.37 31.21
CA THR A 29 -7.08 -15.78 30.47
C THR A 29 -6.62 -14.90 29.31
N SER A 30 -5.41 -14.33 29.35
CA SER A 30 -4.89 -13.41 28.33
C SER A 30 -4.87 -14.04 26.94
N ASP A 31 -4.44 -15.29 26.83
CA ASP A 31 -4.30 -15.98 25.55
C ASP A 31 -5.68 -16.30 24.95
N ILE A 32 -6.66 -16.65 25.81
CA ILE A 32 -8.04 -16.90 25.40
C ILE A 32 -8.72 -15.58 24.96
N ILE A 33 -8.46 -14.48 25.67
CA ILE A 33 -8.97 -13.15 25.31
C ILE A 33 -8.38 -12.72 23.97
N ALA A 34 -7.07 -12.86 23.79
CA ALA A 34 -6.38 -12.51 22.55
C ALA A 34 -6.91 -13.31 21.37
N ALA A 35 -7.05 -14.64 21.51
CA ALA A 35 -7.58 -15.50 20.44
C ALA A 35 -9.03 -15.14 20.07
N ARG A 36 -9.87 -14.78 21.06
CA ARG A 36 -11.24 -14.32 20.78
C ARG A 36 -11.27 -12.96 20.09
N GLN A 37 -10.41 -12.03 20.51
CA GLN A 37 -10.30 -10.70 19.89
C GLN A 37 -9.84 -10.81 18.43
N GLU A 38 -8.90 -11.71 18.14
CA GLU A 38 -8.43 -11.96 16.80
C GLU A 38 -9.51 -12.61 15.92
N GLN A 39 -10.24 -13.61 16.44
CA GLN A 39 -11.39 -14.19 15.74
C GLN A 39 -12.48 -13.15 15.45
N GLU A 40 -12.80 -12.29 16.43
CA GLU A 40 -13.80 -11.24 16.27
C GLU A 40 -13.35 -10.21 15.22
N LEU A 41 -12.07 -9.81 15.25
CA LEU A 41 -11.47 -8.95 14.24
C LEU A 41 -11.57 -9.58 12.85
N MET A 42 -11.15 -10.83 12.69
CA MET A 42 -11.21 -11.53 11.40
C MET A 42 -12.65 -11.64 10.88
N SER A 43 -13.63 -11.89 11.75
CA SER A 43 -15.06 -11.87 11.38
C SER A 43 -15.49 -10.50 10.86
N ARG A 44 -15.05 -9.41 11.51
CA ARG A 44 -15.36 -8.04 11.07
C ARG A 44 -14.70 -7.70 9.73
N LEU A 45 -13.47 -8.16 9.49
CA LEU A 45 -12.79 -7.99 8.21
C LEU A 45 -13.54 -8.73 7.09
N GLN A 46 -13.96 -9.97 7.34
CA GLN A 46 -14.74 -10.76 6.39
C GLN A 46 -16.10 -10.12 6.06
N GLU A 47 -16.77 -9.53 7.05
CA GLU A 47 -18.03 -8.79 6.83
C GLU A 47 -17.83 -7.55 5.93
N LEU A 48 -16.69 -6.88 6.05
CA LEU A 48 -16.36 -5.68 5.29
C LEU A 48 -15.89 -5.95 3.87
N ALA A 49 -15.15 -7.04 3.67
CA ALA A 49 -14.67 -7.47 2.36
C ALA A 49 -15.04 -8.94 2.14
N PRO A 50 -16.33 -9.25 1.90
CA PRO A 50 -16.82 -10.62 1.69
C PRO A 50 -16.19 -11.29 0.46
N GLN A 51 -15.62 -10.48 -0.44
CA GLN A 51 -14.90 -10.96 -1.59
C GLN A 51 -13.54 -11.58 -1.28
N ALA A 52 -12.91 -11.22 -0.15
CA ALA A 52 -11.62 -11.77 0.23
C ALA A 52 -11.78 -13.16 0.87
N GLU A 53 -10.89 -14.08 0.49
CA GLU A 53 -10.76 -15.44 1.04
C GLU A 53 -9.78 -15.47 2.22
N ARG A 54 -8.76 -14.60 2.19
CA ARG A 54 -7.77 -14.44 3.27
C ARG A 54 -7.44 -12.96 3.47
N PHE A 55 -7.05 -12.62 4.69
CA PHE A 55 -6.56 -11.29 5.05
C PHE A 55 -5.12 -11.38 5.53
N GLU A 56 -4.28 -10.47 5.06
CA GLU A 56 -2.90 -10.33 5.52
C GLU A 56 -2.72 -8.99 6.22
N LYS A 57 -2.22 -9.02 7.46
CA LYS A 57 -1.96 -7.84 8.26
C LYS A 57 -0.63 -7.21 7.86
N MET A 58 -0.68 -5.94 7.49
CA MET A 58 0.47 -5.12 7.15
C MET A 58 0.65 -3.99 8.16
N GLN A 59 1.91 -3.65 8.44
CA GLN A 59 2.26 -2.62 9.40
C GLN A 59 3.31 -1.69 8.75
N PRO A 60 2.88 -0.53 8.21
CA PRO A 60 3.78 0.38 7.51
C PRO A 60 4.75 1.07 8.48
N GLU A 61 5.92 1.50 7.98
CA GLU A 61 6.94 2.19 8.79
C GLU A 61 6.45 3.53 9.35
N ALA A 62 5.52 4.19 8.64
CA ALA A 62 4.87 5.42 9.08
C ALA A 62 3.90 5.21 10.28
N GLY A 63 3.67 3.95 10.67
CA GLY A 63 2.74 3.58 11.74
C GLY A 63 1.31 3.37 11.24
N GLY A 64 0.51 2.67 12.06
CA GLY A 64 -0.83 2.20 11.69
C GLY A 64 -0.84 0.71 11.34
N THR A 65 -1.99 0.19 10.97
CA THR A 65 -2.16 -1.20 10.51
C THR A 65 -3.22 -1.22 9.43
N TYR A 66 -2.95 -1.93 8.34
CA TYR A 66 -3.93 -2.21 7.31
C TYR A 66 -3.95 -3.70 7.01
N TYR A 67 -5.04 -4.18 6.40
CA TYR A 67 -5.24 -5.57 6.03
C TYR A 67 -5.46 -5.65 4.53
N LEU A 68 -4.68 -6.45 3.83
CA LEU A 68 -4.90 -6.74 2.42
C LEU A 68 -5.89 -7.91 2.31
N GLY A 69 -6.97 -7.70 1.57
CA GLY A 69 -7.96 -8.72 1.25
C GLY A 69 -7.57 -9.43 -0.05
N TRP A 70 -7.29 -10.72 0.03
CA TRP A 70 -6.89 -11.53 -1.12
C TRP A 70 -8.01 -12.47 -1.52
N ARG A 71 -8.25 -12.62 -2.81
CA ARG A 71 -9.03 -13.72 -3.38
C ARG A 71 -8.11 -14.45 -4.35
N SER A 72 -7.82 -15.72 -4.06
CA SER A 72 -6.71 -16.41 -4.71
C SER A 72 -5.44 -15.53 -4.65
N ASP A 73 -4.94 -15.09 -5.80
CA ASP A 73 -3.67 -14.37 -5.95
C ASP A 73 -3.84 -12.91 -6.42
N ALA A 74 -5.02 -12.34 -6.16
CA ALA A 74 -5.32 -10.95 -6.45
C ALA A 74 -5.74 -10.24 -5.18
N ILE A 75 -5.17 -9.05 -4.95
CA ILE A 75 -5.68 -8.11 -3.97
C ILE A 75 -7.04 -7.62 -4.50
N VAL A 76 -8.11 -8.03 -3.82
CA VAL A 76 -9.49 -7.65 -4.15
C VAL A 76 -10.01 -6.50 -3.29
N GLY A 77 -9.14 -5.96 -2.45
CA GLY A 77 -9.38 -4.79 -1.63
C GLY A 77 -8.41 -4.69 -0.46
N ALA A 78 -8.49 -3.60 0.27
CA ALA A 78 -7.75 -3.38 1.51
C ALA A 78 -8.66 -2.80 2.58
N ILE A 79 -8.38 -3.12 3.83
CA ILE A 79 -9.10 -2.60 4.99
C ILE A 79 -8.10 -1.80 5.82
N LEU A 80 -8.36 -0.50 5.95
CA LEU A 80 -7.43 0.44 6.56
C LEU A 80 -8.06 1.04 7.82
N GLU A 81 -7.26 1.24 8.86
CA GLU A 81 -7.70 1.93 10.08
C GLU A 81 -7.55 3.44 9.90
N GLY A 82 -8.67 4.15 9.99
CA GLY A 82 -8.74 5.60 9.99
C GLY A 82 -9.09 6.13 11.38
N SER A 83 -8.40 7.17 11.83
CA SER A 83 -8.67 7.83 13.10
C SER A 83 -8.66 9.34 12.97
N ALA A 84 -9.60 10.01 13.64
CA ALA A 84 -9.62 11.46 13.79
C ALA A 84 -10.32 11.88 15.09
N LYS A 85 -9.99 13.09 15.56
CA LYS A 85 -10.56 13.65 16.77
C LYS A 85 -11.99 14.13 16.57
N GLY A 86 -12.94 13.46 17.22
CA GLY A 86 -14.34 13.84 17.35
C GLY A 86 -14.61 14.86 18.45
N TYR A 87 -15.87 15.00 18.84
CA TYR A 87 -16.28 15.92 19.89
C TYR A 87 -16.01 15.35 21.29
N GLY A 88 -16.36 14.09 21.52
CA GLY A 88 -16.21 13.37 22.78
C GLY A 88 -14.90 12.59 22.90
N GLY A 89 -14.15 12.44 21.80
CA GLY A 89 -12.86 11.75 21.77
C GLY A 89 -12.51 11.31 20.36
N ASP A 90 -11.49 10.46 20.23
CA ASP A 90 -11.10 9.92 18.94
C ASP A 90 -12.17 8.97 18.40
N ILE A 91 -12.40 9.03 17.10
CA ILE A 91 -13.26 8.13 16.35
C ILE A 91 -12.35 7.26 15.52
N ARG A 92 -12.39 5.93 15.75
CA ARG A 92 -11.59 4.94 15.02
C ARG A 92 -12.49 4.07 14.16
N LEU A 93 -12.19 3.99 12.87
CA LEU A 93 -12.96 3.28 11.85
C LEU A 93 -12.07 2.29 11.10
N LEU A 94 -12.62 1.16 10.71
CA LEU A 94 -12.11 0.36 9.60
C LEU A 94 -12.82 0.81 8.33
N VAL A 95 -12.04 1.10 7.29
CA VAL A 95 -12.53 1.48 5.97
C VAL A 95 -12.06 0.44 4.98
N ALA A 96 -12.99 -0.29 4.39
CA ALA A 96 -12.73 -1.21 3.30
C ALA A 96 -12.76 -0.46 1.97
N VAL A 97 -11.74 -0.73 1.16
CA VAL A 97 -11.54 -0.20 -0.19
C VAL A 97 -11.48 -1.39 -1.13
N ASP A 98 -12.22 -1.34 -2.25
CA ASP A 98 -12.19 -2.39 -3.28
C ASP A 98 -10.96 -2.28 -4.20
N ALA A 99 -10.83 -3.20 -5.16
CA ALA A 99 -9.71 -3.22 -6.11
C ALA A 99 -9.67 -1.99 -7.03
N GLU A 100 -10.82 -1.36 -7.26
CA GLU A 100 -10.96 -0.12 -8.02
C GLU A 100 -10.62 1.12 -7.18
N GLY A 101 -10.25 0.93 -5.91
CA GLY A 101 -9.89 2.02 -5.01
C GLY A 101 -11.09 2.80 -4.52
N LYS A 102 -12.28 2.21 -4.44
CA LYS A 102 -13.50 2.84 -3.91
C LYS A 102 -13.86 2.28 -2.55
N VAL A 103 -14.46 3.11 -1.71
CA VAL A 103 -14.95 2.69 -0.39
C VAL A 103 -16.07 1.67 -0.57
N SER A 104 -15.86 0.44 -0.11
CA SER A 104 -16.82 -0.66 -0.19
C SER A 104 -17.55 -0.91 1.14
N GLY A 105 -16.97 -0.48 2.27
CA GLY A 105 -17.59 -0.65 3.58
C GLY A 105 -16.87 0.12 4.69
N ILE A 106 -17.60 0.43 5.76
CA ILE A 106 -17.06 1.12 6.94
C ILE A 106 -17.57 0.44 8.20
N ARG A 107 -16.68 0.20 9.16
CA ARG A 107 -17.03 -0.31 10.50
C ARG A 107 -16.44 0.57 11.58
N VAL A 108 -17.27 0.94 12.56
CA VAL A 108 -16.81 1.67 13.74
C VAL A 108 -16.10 0.70 14.69
N ILE A 109 -14.87 1.04 15.07
CA ILE A 109 -14.07 0.27 16.04
C ILE A 109 -14.30 0.81 17.44
N GLU A 110 -14.12 2.13 17.60
CA GLU A 110 -14.16 2.81 18.89
C GLU A 110 -14.59 4.26 18.72
N HIS A 111 -15.37 4.78 19.66
CA HIS A 111 -15.68 6.20 19.77
C HIS A 111 -16.10 6.56 21.21
N SER A 112 -16.02 7.85 21.53
CA SER A 112 -16.51 8.42 22.79
C SER A 112 -17.60 9.48 22.59
N GLU A 113 -18.21 9.54 21.40
CA GLU A 113 -19.25 10.50 21.07
C GLU A 113 -20.51 10.39 21.93
N THR A 114 -21.12 11.53 22.25
CA THR A 114 -22.37 11.59 23.03
C THR A 114 -23.52 10.88 22.30
N ILE A 115 -24.14 9.90 22.98
CA ILE A 115 -25.29 9.14 22.47
C ILE A 115 -26.43 10.11 22.11
N GLY A 116 -27.04 9.92 20.93
CA GLY A 116 -28.14 10.75 20.43
C GLY A 116 -27.73 12.09 19.80
N ILE A 117 -26.46 12.50 19.92
CA ILE A 117 -25.91 13.69 19.26
C ILE A 117 -24.80 13.28 18.29
N GLY A 118 -23.56 13.20 18.77
CA GLY A 118 -22.39 12.90 17.93
C GLY A 118 -22.41 11.49 17.37
N ALA A 119 -22.92 10.52 18.15
CA ALA A 119 -23.04 9.13 17.72
C ALA A 119 -23.98 8.92 16.52
N ARG A 120 -24.76 9.94 16.13
CA ARG A 120 -25.57 9.89 14.90
C ARG A 120 -24.70 9.81 13.63
N ALA A 121 -23.50 10.38 13.67
CA ALA A 121 -22.53 10.29 12.56
C ALA A 121 -21.91 8.90 12.41
N LEU A 122 -22.18 7.99 13.35
CA LEU A 122 -21.67 6.61 13.36
C LEU A 122 -22.74 5.58 12.99
N GLN A 123 -23.95 6.06 12.68
CA GLN A 123 -25.06 5.20 12.30
C GLN A 123 -24.94 4.75 10.83
N PRO A 124 -25.40 3.54 10.48
CA PRO A 124 -25.31 3.02 9.12
C PRO A 124 -25.87 3.97 8.05
N GLU A 125 -26.97 4.68 8.36
CA GLU A 125 -27.61 5.62 7.43
C GLU A 125 -26.67 6.77 7.03
N PHE A 126 -25.83 7.24 7.97
CA PHE A 126 -24.82 8.25 7.67
C PHE A 126 -23.59 7.65 6.98
N LEU A 127 -23.15 6.46 7.40
CA LEU A 127 -21.95 5.84 6.84
C LEU A 127 -22.15 5.35 5.39
N GLN A 128 -23.38 5.04 5.00
CA GLN A 128 -23.70 4.55 3.66
C GLN A 128 -23.35 5.57 2.57
N GLN A 129 -23.42 6.87 2.85
CA GLN A 129 -23.12 7.90 1.85
C GLN A 129 -21.67 7.83 1.35
N PHE A 130 -20.73 7.30 2.15
CA PHE A 130 -19.33 7.17 1.76
C PHE A 130 -19.09 5.99 0.82
N SER A 131 -20.03 5.05 0.71
CA SER A 131 -19.88 3.88 -0.15
C SER A 131 -19.81 4.33 -1.62
N GLY A 132 -18.83 3.80 -2.36
CA GLY A 132 -18.59 4.12 -3.77
C GLY A 132 -17.75 5.38 -4.03
N HIS A 133 -17.43 6.18 -3.01
CA HIS A 133 -16.49 7.29 -3.17
C HIS A 133 -15.10 6.73 -3.49
N ALA A 134 -14.44 7.32 -4.49
CA ALA A 134 -13.11 6.90 -4.90
C ALA A 134 -12.04 7.46 -3.94
N HIS A 135 -10.93 6.74 -3.82
CA HIS A 135 -9.80 7.13 -2.96
C HIS A 135 -9.24 8.51 -3.33
N ASP A 136 -9.29 8.89 -4.61
CA ASP A 136 -8.84 10.18 -5.15
C ASP A 136 -9.91 11.28 -5.12
N GLU A 137 -11.14 10.96 -4.72
CA GLU A 137 -12.24 11.92 -4.61
C GLU A 137 -12.21 12.63 -3.23
N PRO A 138 -12.05 13.97 -3.19
CA PRO A 138 -12.09 14.70 -1.93
C PRO A 138 -13.49 14.66 -1.29
N LEU A 139 -13.57 14.28 -0.01
CA LEU A 139 -14.81 14.32 0.77
C LEU A 139 -15.08 15.75 1.26
N VAL A 140 -16.06 16.44 0.68
CA VAL A 140 -16.37 17.85 0.93
C VAL A 140 -17.77 18.01 1.56
N ALA A 141 -17.77 18.57 2.77
CA ALA A 141 -18.97 18.76 3.56
C ALA A 141 -19.96 19.71 2.87
N GLY A 142 -21.22 19.26 2.72
CA GLY A 142 -22.30 20.00 2.07
C GLY A 142 -22.21 20.03 0.55
N LYS A 143 -21.28 19.29 -0.06
CA LYS A 143 -21.15 19.14 -1.52
C LYS A 143 -21.43 17.71 -1.96
N ASN A 144 -20.54 16.77 -1.63
CA ASN A 144 -20.70 15.33 -1.91
C ASN A 144 -20.95 14.50 -0.66
N VAL A 145 -20.77 15.09 0.53
CA VAL A 145 -21.08 14.45 1.81
C VAL A 145 -21.96 15.37 2.65
N ASP A 146 -23.12 14.87 3.06
CA ASP A 146 -24.02 15.56 3.97
C ASP A 146 -23.47 15.57 5.39
N VAL A 147 -23.76 16.64 6.14
CA VAL A 147 -23.35 16.79 7.54
C VAL A 147 -24.58 16.78 8.43
N ILE A 148 -24.53 16.04 9.54
CA ILE A 148 -25.67 15.98 10.46
C ILE A 148 -25.74 17.28 11.27
N ALA A 149 -26.84 18.01 11.13
CA ALA A 149 -27.14 19.19 11.93
C ALA A 149 -27.14 18.85 13.44
N GLY A 150 -26.40 19.63 14.22
CA GLY A 150 -26.20 19.39 15.66
C GLY A 150 -25.10 18.36 15.99
N ALA A 151 -24.53 17.68 14.99
CA ALA A 151 -23.42 16.74 15.14
C ALA A 151 -22.30 17.02 14.12
N THR A 152 -22.08 18.30 13.77
CA THR A 152 -21.15 18.75 12.73
C THR A 152 -19.70 18.34 13.03
N VAL A 153 -19.27 18.42 14.29
CA VAL A 153 -17.90 18.06 14.70
C VAL A 153 -17.66 16.57 14.50
N SER A 154 -18.57 15.74 14.99
CA SER A 154 -18.54 14.27 14.84
C SER A 154 -18.61 13.84 13.37
N SER A 155 -19.49 14.48 12.60
CA SER A 155 -19.63 14.21 11.15
C SER A 155 -18.33 14.50 10.41
N ARG A 156 -17.70 15.65 10.67
CA ARG A 156 -16.40 15.99 10.05
C ARG A 156 -15.28 15.07 10.51
N ALA A 157 -15.29 14.63 11.78
CA ALA A 157 -14.31 13.67 12.27
C ALA A 157 -14.45 12.30 11.58
N VAL A 158 -15.66 11.83 11.29
CA VAL A 158 -15.89 10.63 10.46
C VAL A 158 -15.31 10.84 9.06
N MET A 159 -15.60 11.97 8.41
CA MET A 159 -15.03 12.29 7.10
C MET A 159 -13.50 12.29 7.12
N SER A 160 -12.88 12.96 8.10
CA SER A 160 -11.42 13.00 8.26
C SER A 160 -10.83 11.62 8.54
N SER A 161 -11.50 10.79 9.33
CA SER A 161 -11.06 9.42 9.60
C SER A 161 -11.02 8.60 8.31
N ILE A 162 -12.04 8.73 7.46
CA ILE A 162 -12.11 8.05 6.16
C ILE A 162 -11.06 8.59 5.21
N THR A 163 -10.89 9.92 5.13
CA THR A 163 -9.84 10.53 4.32
C THR A 163 -8.45 10.04 4.74
N ASN A 164 -8.15 9.97 6.03
CA ASN A 164 -6.87 9.45 6.53
C ASN A 164 -6.65 7.97 6.12
N ALA A 165 -7.70 7.15 6.16
CA ALA A 165 -7.64 5.77 5.68
C ALA A 165 -7.40 5.68 4.17
N LEU A 166 -8.05 6.54 3.37
CA LEU A 166 -7.86 6.60 1.92
C LEU A 166 -6.48 7.14 1.52
N GLU A 167 -5.91 8.06 2.30
CA GLU A 167 -4.52 8.48 2.11
C GLU A 167 -3.55 7.33 2.37
N LEU A 168 -3.75 6.55 3.44
CA LEU A 168 -2.95 5.35 3.69
C LEU A 168 -3.06 4.33 2.55
N TYR A 169 -4.25 4.19 1.95
CA TYR A 169 -4.45 3.33 0.78
C TYR A 169 -3.59 3.79 -0.40
N LYS A 170 -3.52 5.10 -0.65
CA LYS A 170 -2.68 5.67 -1.72
C LYS A 170 -1.20 5.43 -1.47
N THR A 171 -0.74 5.66 -0.25
CA THR A 171 0.69 5.60 0.06
C THR A 171 1.20 4.18 0.22
N GLU A 172 0.39 3.24 0.69
CA GLU A 172 0.86 1.88 1.02
C GLU A 172 0.32 0.83 0.07
N VAL A 173 -0.96 0.90 -0.32
CA VAL A 173 -1.63 -0.19 -1.05
C VAL A 173 -1.54 -0.01 -2.56
N LEU A 174 -1.76 1.21 -3.09
CA LEU A 174 -1.60 1.45 -4.52
C LEU A 174 -0.17 1.14 -4.99
N ARG A 175 0.85 1.43 -4.18
CA ARG A 175 2.25 1.10 -4.48
C ARG A 175 2.51 -0.40 -4.65
N ILE A 176 1.68 -1.27 -4.07
CA ILE A 176 1.81 -2.73 -4.24
C ILE A 176 1.35 -3.16 -5.64
N ASN A 177 0.44 -2.41 -6.28
CA ASN A 177 -0.12 -2.75 -7.59
C ASN A 177 0.43 -1.92 -8.76
N THR A 178 1.24 -0.88 -8.52
CA THR A 178 1.81 -0.05 -9.58
C THR A 178 3.31 0.20 -9.39
N ASP A 179 4.09 -0.33 -10.34
CA ASP A 179 5.47 0.03 -10.71
C ASP A 179 6.64 -0.29 -9.74
N ASP A 180 6.96 -1.59 -9.65
CA ASP A 180 8.31 -2.01 -9.26
C ASP A 180 9.38 -1.65 -10.33
N GLY A 181 8.98 -1.09 -11.48
CA GLY A 181 9.85 -0.68 -12.59
C GLY A 181 9.95 -1.71 -13.70
N TRP A 182 9.11 -2.74 -13.65
CA TRP A 182 9.12 -3.82 -14.61
C TRP A 182 8.23 -3.54 -15.80
N ASP A 183 8.85 -3.02 -16.85
CA ASP A 183 8.20 -2.81 -18.13
C ASP A 183 8.68 -3.87 -19.12
N LEU A 184 7.93 -4.98 -19.20
CA LEU A 184 8.24 -6.08 -20.13
C LEU A 184 8.25 -5.63 -21.60
N ALA A 185 7.54 -4.56 -21.96
CA ALA A 185 7.55 -4.05 -23.34
C ALA A 185 8.91 -3.45 -23.73
N LYS A 186 9.72 -3.02 -22.74
CA LYS A 186 11.08 -2.52 -22.93
C LYS A 186 12.15 -3.61 -22.84
N VAL A 187 11.78 -4.82 -22.44
CA VAL A 187 12.70 -5.96 -22.37
C VAL A 187 12.82 -6.57 -23.77
N PRO A 188 14.04 -6.67 -24.34
CA PRO A 188 14.24 -7.33 -25.62
C PRO A 188 13.78 -8.80 -25.60
N ASP A 189 13.38 -9.30 -26.76
CA ASP A 189 13.08 -10.73 -26.90
C ASP A 189 14.35 -11.56 -26.64
N GLY A 190 14.25 -12.54 -25.75
CA GLY A 190 15.42 -13.29 -25.31
C GLY A 190 15.16 -14.26 -24.18
N VAL A 191 16.20 -15.01 -23.84
CA VAL A 191 16.22 -15.92 -22.69
C VAL A 191 17.16 -15.34 -21.65
N TYR A 192 16.63 -15.12 -20.46
CA TYR A 192 17.31 -14.49 -19.35
C TYR A 192 17.53 -15.51 -18.23
N GLU A 193 18.72 -15.48 -17.61
CA GLU A 193 19.04 -16.35 -16.49
C GLU A 193 19.11 -15.53 -15.20
N GLY A 194 18.46 -16.03 -14.16
CA GLY A 194 18.49 -15.41 -12.83
C GLY A 194 18.70 -16.44 -11.75
N THR A 195 19.31 -15.98 -10.66
CA THR A 195 19.62 -16.81 -9.49
C THR A 195 19.21 -16.08 -8.23
N ALA A 196 18.60 -16.80 -7.30
CA ALA A 196 18.32 -16.28 -5.98
C ALA A 196 18.38 -17.38 -4.92
N GLN A 197 18.51 -16.96 -3.66
CA GLN A 197 18.58 -17.88 -2.53
C GLN A 197 17.19 -18.48 -2.24
N GLY A 198 17.08 -19.81 -2.36
CA GLY A 198 15.95 -20.61 -1.87
C GLY A 198 16.12 -21.06 -0.43
N TYR A 199 15.33 -22.04 0.01
CA TYR A 199 15.29 -22.47 1.42
C TYR A 199 16.62 -23.11 1.88
N LYS A 200 17.18 -24.02 1.07
CA LYS A 200 18.42 -24.76 1.35
C LYS A 200 19.49 -24.55 0.27
N SER A 201 19.09 -24.15 -0.93
CA SER A 201 20.01 -23.96 -2.06
C SER A 201 19.73 -22.69 -2.83
N GLU A 202 20.70 -22.27 -3.64
CA GLU A 202 20.45 -21.33 -4.72
C GLU A 202 19.49 -21.96 -5.73
N ILE A 203 18.54 -21.17 -6.22
CA ILE A 203 17.59 -21.52 -7.26
C ILE A 203 18.00 -20.77 -8.52
N LYS A 204 18.12 -21.49 -9.63
CA LYS A 204 18.40 -20.91 -10.95
C LYS A 204 17.18 -21.06 -11.84
N VAL A 205 16.79 -19.99 -12.51
CA VAL A 205 15.68 -19.96 -13.46
C VAL A 205 16.13 -19.45 -14.83
N LYS A 206 15.40 -19.86 -15.87
CA LYS A 206 15.45 -19.32 -17.23
C LYS A 206 14.11 -18.70 -17.56
N VAL A 207 14.09 -17.44 -17.95
CA VAL A 207 12.89 -16.70 -18.29
C VAL A 207 12.94 -16.33 -19.76
N THR A 208 11.94 -16.74 -20.53
CA THR A 208 11.83 -16.39 -21.95
C THR A 208 10.85 -15.24 -22.12
N VAL A 209 11.35 -14.13 -22.66
CA VAL A 209 10.54 -12.97 -23.03
C VAL A 209 10.42 -12.92 -24.55
N ALA A 210 9.20 -12.78 -25.04
CA ALA A 210 8.91 -12.60 -26.46
C ALA A 210 7.72 -11.65 -26.67
N ALA A 211 7.84 -10.71 -27.60
CA ALA A 211 6.84 -9.68 -27.90
C ALA A 211 6.37 -8.92 -26.64
N GLY A 212 7.31 -8.56 -25.76
CA GLY A 212 7.04 -7.84 -24.52
C GLY A 212 6.26 -8.64 -23.48
N ARG A 213 6.34 -9.98 -23.54
CA ARG A 213 5.64 -10.89 -22.62
C ARG A 213 6.53 -12.04 -22.17
N ILE A 214 6.37 -12.47 -20.92
CA ILE A 214 6.94 -13.71 -20.41
C ILE A 214 6.18 -14.88 -21.03
N THR A 215 6.88 -15.73 -21.76
CA THR A 215 6.30 -16.90 -22.45
C THR A 215 6.69 -18.22 -21.83
N ALA A 216 7.80 -18.26 -21.10
CA ALA A 216 8.24 -19.43 -20.35
C ALA A 216 9.08 -19.03 -19.14
N VAL A 217 8.97 -19.82 -18.08
CA VAL A 217 9.81 -19.73 -16.87
C VAL A 217 10.21 -21.16 -16.51
N ASP A 218 11.47 -21.50 -16.76
CA ASP A 218 12.03 -22.83 -16.50
C ASP A 218 12.91 -22.81 -15.25
N VAL A 219 12.59 -23.63 -14.25
CA VAL A 219 13.48 -23.79 -13.09
C VAL A 219 14.61 -24.76 -13.46
N VAL A 220 15.81 -24.23 -13.68
CA VAL A 220 16.99 -24.97 -14.16
C VAL A 220 17.63 -25.81 -13.05
N SER A 221 17.69 -25.27 -11.84
CA SER A 221 18.22 -26.02 -10.69
C SER A 221 17.58 -25.56 -9.40
N ILE A 222 17.12 -26.53 -8.62
CA ILE A 222 16.64 -26.39 -7.26
C ILE A 222 17.11 -27.62 -6.47
N ALA A 223 17.75 -27.40 -5.32
CA ALA A 223 18.19 -28.46 -4.41
C ALA A 223 17.56 -28.22 -3.03
N ASP A 224 16.23 -28.09 -3.03
CA ASP A 224 15.41 -27.92 -1.83
C ASP A 224 14.82 -29.26 -1.34
N THR A 225 13.97 -29.21 -0.31
CA THR A 225 13.32 -30.38 0.27
C THR A 225 12.47 -31.14 -0.78
N PRO A 226 12.80 -32.39 -1.14
CA PRO A 226 12.18 -33.12 -2.26
C PRO A 226 10.67 -33.32 -2.17
N GLU A 227 10.14 -33.32 -0.95
CA GLU A 227 8.72 -33.57 -0.67
C GLU A 227 7.83 -32.35 -0.98
N VAL A 228 8.41 -31.15 -1.15
CA VAL A 228 7.66 -29.88 -1.14
C VAL A 228 7.98 -28.96 -2.31
N TYR A 229 9.16 -29.08 -2.93
CA TYR A 229 9.52 -28.22 -4.07
C TYR A 229 8.75 -28.48 -5.38
N PRO A 230 8.21 -29.68 -5.70
CA PRO A 230 7.48 -29.88 -6.96
C PRO A 230 6.32 -28.91 -7.16
N ASP A 231 5.56 -28.62 -6.10
CA ASP A 231 4.44 -27.67 -6.14
C ASP A 231 4.92 -26.24 -6.45
N ALA A 232 6.05 -25.81 -5.88
CA ALA A 232 6.63 -24.50 -6.18
C ALA A 232 7.14 -24.41 -7.63
N VAL A 233 7.78 -25.47 -8.14
CA VAL A 233 8.32 -25.51 -9.50
C VAL A 233 7.23 -25.58 -10.56
N GLU A 234 6.08 -26.17 -10.26
CA GLU A 234 4.97 -26.23 -11.21
C GLU A 234 4.08 -24.98 -11.14
N GLN A 235 3.71 -24.53 -9.92
CA GLN A 235 2.70 -23.48 -9.76
C GLN A 235 3.27 -22.07 -9.91
N VAL A 236 4.45 -21.79 -9.35
CA VAL A 236 5.00 -20.41 -9.32
C VAL A 236 5.38 -19.93 -10.73
N PRO A 237 6.11 -20.70 -11.56
CA PRO A 237 6.37 -20.33 -12.94
C PRO A 237 5.11 -20.07 -13.76
N GLN A 238 4.08 -20.90 -13.62
CA GLN A 238 2.81 -20.73 -14.33
C GLN A 238 2.11 -19.43 -13.91
N ARG A 239 2.07 -19.14 -12.61
CA ARG A 239 1.50 -17.88 -12.09
C ARG A 239 2.23 -16.67 -12.64
N ILE A 240 3.56 -16.72 -12.74
CA ILE A 240 4.36 -15.62 -13.28
C ILE A 240 4.05 -15.38 -14.76
N ILE A 241 3.90 -16.45 -15.55
CA ILE A 241 3.50 -16.36 -16.95
C ILE A 241 2.08 -15.79 -17.06
N ASP A 242 1.14 -16.24 -16.25
CA ASP A 242 -0.25 -15.78 -16.33
C ASP A 242 -0.40 -14.30 -15.90
N LYS A 243 0.34 -13.89 -14.86
CA LYS A 243 0.31 -12.52 -14.32
C LYS A 243 1.23 -11.55 -15.06
N GLN A 244 2.16 -12.07 -15.86
CA GLN A 244 3.22 -11.28 -16.48
C GLN A 244 4.05 -10.49 -15.43
N HIS A 245 4.23 -11.08 -14.25
CA HIS A 245 4.88 -10.47 -13.10
C HIS A 245 5.45 -11.54 -12.14
N TRP A 246 6.59 -11.27 -11.49
CA TRP A 246 7.42 -12.07 -10.57
C TRP A 246 6.79 -12.12 -9.19
N GLN A 247 6.14 -11.04 -8.77
CA GLN A 247 5.35 -11.03 -7.53
C GLN A 247 4.05 -11.78 -7.79
N VAL A 248 4.03 -13.04 -7.36
CA VAL A 248 2.87 -13.93 -7.41
C VAL A 248 2.76 -14.68 -6.09
N ASP A 249 1.74 -15.51 -5.94
CA ASP A 249 1.62 -16.31 -4.73
C ASP A 249 2.63 -17.44 -4.66
N ALA A 250 3.04 -17.71 -3.42
CA ALA A 250 3.77 -18.91 -3.10
C ALA A 250 2.89 -20.15 -3.22
N ALA A 251 3.47 -21.27 -3.62
CA ALA A 251 2.80 -22.56 -3.55
C ALA A 251 2.61 -22.98 -2.08
N THR A 252 1.46 -23.60 -1.79
CA THR A 252 1.11 -24.05 -0.42
C THR A 252 2.16 -25.00 0.12
N GLY A 253 2.64 -24.76 1.35
CA GLY A 253 3.70 -25.55 1.97
C GLY A 253 5.12 -25.22 1.49
N ALA A 254 5.28 -24.49 0.39
CA ALA A 254 6.56 -24.23 -0.27
C ALA A 254 6.95 -22.73 -0.27
N SER A 255 6.65 -22.00 0.80
CA SER A 255 6.78 -20.53 0.84
C SER A 255 8.19 -20.01 0.54
N LEU A 256 9.21 -20.65 1.11
CA LEU A 256 10.60 -20.20 0.96
C LEU A 256 11.16 -20.54 -0.44
N SER A 257 10.86 -21.71 -0.97
CA SER A 257 11.23 -22.09 -2.34
C SER A 257 10.51 -21.24 -3.38
N SER A 258 9.22 -20.94 -3.15
CA SER A 258 8.45 -20.04 -4.01
C SER A 258 9.04 -18.64 -4.05
N LYS A 259 9.40 -18.09 -2.88
CA LYS A 259 10.08 -16.79 -2.80
C LYS A 259 11.41 -16.80 -3.54
N GLY A 260 12.19 -17.88 -3.43
CA GLY A 260 13.43 -18.02 -4.18
C GLY A 260 13.22 -18.06 -5.70
N ILE A 261 12.17 -18.73 -6.20
CA ILE A 261 11.82 -18.70 -7.64
C ILE A 261 11.43 -17.28 -8.07
N MET A 262 10.57 -16.60 -7.30
CA MET A 262 10.11 -15.24 -7.58
C MET A 262 11.28 -14.24 -7.65
N GLU A 263 12.17 -14.26 -6.67
CA GLU A 263 13.37 -13.40 -6.68
C GLU A 263 14.36 -13.78 -7.78
N ALA A 264 14.47 -15.08 -8.13
CA ALA A 264 15.31 -15.50 -9.23
C ALA A 264 14.77 -14.99 -10.57
N VAL A 265 13.44 -14.96 -10.75
CA VAL A 265 12.81 -14.38 -11.95
C VAL A 265 12.99 -12.87 -11.98
N ARG A 266 12.81 -12.18 -10.85
CA ARG A 266 13.11 -10.75 -10.72
C ARG A 266 14.56 -10.45 -11.13
N ALA A 267 15.51 -11.26 -10.67
CA ALA A 267 16.93 -11.09 -10.98
C ALA A 267 17.27 -11.46 -12.43
N ALA A 268 16.47 -12.32 -13.08
CA ALA A 268 16.67 -12.70 -14.47
C ALA A 268 16.34 -11.53 -15.40
N ILE A 269 15.21 -10.86 -15.15
CA ILE A 269 14.75 -9.81 -16.06
C ILE A 269 15.56 -8.53 -15.84
N PRO A 270 16.10 -7.90 -16.89
CA PRO A 270 16.82 -6.65 -16.76
C PRO A 270 15.95 -5.57 -16.14
N ASP A 271 16.53 -4.83 -15.21
CA ASP A 271 15.94 -3.60 -14.70
C ASP A 271 15.87 -2.56 -15.83
N THR A 272 14.68 -2.40 -16.40
CA THR A 272 14.34 -1.44 -17.46
C THR A 272 13.96 -0.07 -16.92
N SER A 273 14.12 0.17 -15.60
CA SER A 273 13.89 1.49 -15.05
C SER A 273 14.79 2.52 -15.71
N LEU A 274 14.29 3.75 -15.83
CA LEU A 274 15.00 4.81 -16.49
C LEU A 274 16.22 5.21 -15.65
N LYS A 275 17.42 4.94 -16.16
CA LYS A 275 18.69 5.24 -15.47
C LYS A 275 19.28 6.53 -15.98
N PHE A 276 19.24 7.57 -15.15
CA PHE A 276 19.61 8.93 -15.56
C PHE A 276 21.11 9.02 -15.92
N ASP A 277 21.96 8.17 -15.32
CA ASP A 277 23.39 8.08 -15.61
C ASP A 277 23.71 7.50 -16.99
N GLN A 278 22.74 6.83 -17.63
CA GLN A 278 22.83 6.31 -18.99
C GLN A 278 22.29 7.28 -20.04
N ILE A 279 21.81 8.46 -19.63
CA ILE A 279 21.32 9.48 -20.55
C ILE A 279 22.47 10.42 -20.90
N ALA A 280 22.62 10.73 -22.19
CA ALA A 280 23.64 11.68 -22.63
C ALA A 280 23.36 13.08 -22.05
N ASP A 281 24.41 13.87 -21.90
CA ASP A 281 24.27 15.25 -21.44
C ASP A 281 23.57 16.08 -22.54
N GLY A 282 22.59 16.88 -22.13
CA GLY A 282 21.78 17.64 -23.07
C GLY A 282 20.51 18.21 -22.45
N SER A 283 19.69 18.82 -23.30
CA SER A 283 18.39 19.35 -22.91
C SER A 283 17.32 18.75 -23.81
N TYR A 284 16.33 18.13 -23.18
CA TYR A 284 15.32 17.31 -23.83
C TYR A 284 13.94 17.86 -23.54
N GLU A 285 13.08 17.89 -24.55
CA GLU A 285 11.70 18.33 -24.38
C GLU A 285 10.77 17.12 -24.40
N GLY A 286 9.78 17.14 -23.52
CA GLY A 286 8.76 16.12 -23.43
C GLY A 286 7.39 16.72 -23.23
N VAL A 287 6.37 15.94 -23.57
CA VAL A 287 4.97 16.31 -23.45
C VAL A 287 4.25 15.20 -22.70
N GLY A 288 3.38 15.57 -21.77
CA GLY A 288 2.51 14.65 -21.04
C GLY A 288 1.12 15.24 -20.89
N GLN A 289 0.13 14.39 -20.62
CA GLN A 289 -1.27 14.80 -20.62
C GLN A 289 -1.72 15.20 -19.20
N GLY A 290 -1.95 16.49 -18.99
CA GLY A 290 -2.55 17.03 -17.76
C GLY A 290 -4.08 17.00 -17.79
N LEU A 291 -4.70 17.58 -16.77
CA LEU A 291 -6.16 17.61 -16.60
C LEU A 291 -6.87 18.41 -17.71
N ASN A 292 -6.33 19.58 -18.06
CA ASN A 292 -6.95 20.53 -18.98
C ASN A 292 -6.20 20.63 -20.32
N GLY A 293 -5.12 19.87 -20.50
CA GLY A 293 -4.36 19.86 -21.75
C GLY A 293 -2.95 19.33 -21.59
N GLU A 294 -2.18 19.46 -22.67
CA GLU A 294 -0.78 19.04 -22.71
C GLU A 294 0.08 19.92 -21.78
N ILE A 295 0.96 19.27 -21.02
CA ILE A 295 2.03 19.88 -20.25
C ILE A 295 3.33 19.63 -21.01
N LYS A 296 4.02 20.70 -21.41
CA LYS A 296 5.31 20.61 -22.09
C LYS A 296 6.42 21.02 -21.14
N VAL A 297 7.46 20.19 -21.05
CA VAL A 297 8.62 20.42 -20.18
C VAL A 297 9.91 20.38 -20.98
N ARG A 298 10.96 20.95 -20.38
CA ARG A 298 12.35 20.78 -20.75
C ARG A 298 13.12 20.21 -19.57
N VAL A 299 13.90 19.17 -19.80
CA VAL A 299 14.73 18.51 -18.80
C VAL A 299 16.19 18.59 -19.23
N THR A 300 17.06 19.07 -18.35
CA THR A 300 18.50 19.18 -18.59
C THR A 300 19.23 18.10 -17.81
N VAL A 301 20.03 17.30 -18.54
CA VAL A 301 20.91 16.27 -18.00
C VAL A 301 22.35 16.75 -18.14
N ALA A 302 23.12 16.69 -17.06
CA ALA A 302 24.55 16.98 -17.05
C ALA A 302 25.29 16.02 -16.11
N ASP A 303 26.43 15.52 -16.56
CA ASP A 303 27.26 14.54 -15.85
C ASP A 303 26.48 13.28 -15.41
N GLY A 304 25.48 12.87 -16.19
CA GLY A 304 24.62 11.71 -15.87
C GLY A 304 23.60 11.96 -14.75
N ALA A 305 23.28 13.22 -14.46
CA ALA A 305 22.25 13.60 -13.51
C ALA A 305 21.29 14.65 -14.11
N VAL A 306 20.01 14.57 -13.73
CA VAL A 306 19.04 15.64 -14.04
C VAL A 306 19.32 16.83 -13.15
N THR A 307 19.67 17.96 -13.75
CA THR A 307 20.07 19.18 -13.03
C THR A 307 19.00 20.27 -13.04
N GLU A 308 18.14 20.26 -14.05
CA GLU A 308 17.09 21.26 -14.22
C GLU A 308 15.88 20.67 -14.92
N ILE A 309 14.69 21.08 -14.48
CA ILE A 309 13.41 20.76 -15.12
C ILE A 309 12.62 22.06 -15.20
N SER A 310 12.25 22.46 -16.40
CA SER A 310 11.52 23.71 -16.67
C SER A 310 10.19 23.41 -17.37
N VAL A 311 9.09 23.94 -16.86
CA VAL A 311 7.79 23.88 -17.55
C VAL A 311 7.76 24.94 -18.65
N LEU A 312 7.59 24.51 -19.90
CA LEU A 312 7.57 25.40 -21.07
C LEU A 312 6.17 25.94 -21.36
N SER A 313 5.14 25.10 -21.25
CA SER A 313 3.75 25.47 -21.46
C SER A 313 2.79 24.48 -20.81
N HIS A 314 1.65 24.94 -20.31
CA HIS A 314 0.55 24.11 -19.82
C HIS A 314 -0.80 24.84 -19.97
N GLN A 315 -1.91 24.11 -19.86
CA GLN A 315 -3.28 24.65 -19.86
C GLN A 315 -4.04 24.37 -18.55
N GLU A 316 -3.32 23.94 -17.53
CA GLU A 316 -3.87 23.57 -16.22
C GLU A 316 -4.52 24.75 -15.48
N THR A 317 -5.41 24.45 -14.53
CA THR A 317 -6.08 25.46 -13.70
C THR A 317 -5.07 26.15 -12.80
N GLU A 318 -4.94 27.48 -12.94
CA GLU A 318 -4.12 28.34 -12.07
C GLU A 318 -4.48 28.14 -10.59
N TYR A 319 -3.49 28.22 -9.69
CA TYR A 319 -3.61 28.00 -8.23
C TYR A 319 -3.88 26.56 -7.79
N VAL A 320 -4.53 25.74 -8.62
CA VAL A 320 -4.79 24.32 -8.33
C VAL A 320 -3.60 23.47 -8.74
N SER A 321 -2.95 23.80 -9.85
CA SER A 321 -1.83 23.05 -10.43
C SER A 321 -0.45 23.48 -9.92
N ASP A 322 -0.33 24.70 -9.37
CA ASP A 322 0.92 25.28 -8.87
C ASP A 322 1.69 24.33 -7.92
N PRO A 323 1.04 23.64 -6.95
CA PRO A 323 1.75 22.72 -6.07
C PRO A 323 2.47 21.59 -6.82
N ALA A 324 1.92 21.10 -7.93
CA ALA A 324 2.56 20.06 -8.75
C ALA A 324 3.82 20.60 -9.42
N PHE A 325 3.76 21.80 -10.01
CA PHE A 325 4.90 22.43 -10.67
C PHE A 325 6.00 22.88 -9.70
N GLU A 326 5.65 23.18 -8.44
CA GLU A 326 6.60 23.58 -7.41
C GLU A 326 7.29 22.40 -6.71
N GLN A 327 6.60 21.26 -6.53
CA GLN A 327 7.10 20.16 -5.70
C GLN A 327 7.70 19.00 -6.50
N ILE A 328 7.18 18.70 -7.69
CA ILE A 328 7.62 17.53 -8.47
C ILE A 328 9.01 17.71 -9.10
N PRO A 329 9.31 18.83 -9.80
CA PRO A 329 10.63 19.06 -10.36
C PRO A 329 11.78 18.91 -9.34
N PRO A 330 11.76 19.56 -8.16
CA PRO A 330 12.83 19.38 -7.18
C PRO A 330 12.86 17.97 -6.61
N ALA A 331 11.72 17.29 -6.43
CA ALA A 331 11.70 15.90 -5.95
C ALA A 331 12.39 14.92 -6.92
N ILE A 332 12.20 15.11 -8.23
CA ILE A 332 12.86 14.29 -9.27
C ILE A 332 14.35 14.57 -9.31
N ILE A 333 14.75 15.84 -9.19
CA ILE A 333 16.17 16.24 -9.14
C ILE A 333 16.85 15.70 -7.87
N ASP A 334 16.18 15.74 -6.72
CA ASP A 334 16.76 15.23 -5.46
C ASP A 334 16.89 13.69 -5.48
N LYS A 335 15.83 12.99 -5.90
CA LYS A 335 15.80 11.52 -5.93
C LYS A 335 16.53 10.92 -7.14
N GLN A 336 16.84 11.73 -8.16
CA GLN A 336 17.32 11.27 -9.47
C GLN A 336 16.47 10.11 -10.01
N SER A 337 15.15 10.27 -9.93
CA SER A 337 14.19 9.25 -10.34
C SER A 337 12.85 9.89 -10.68
N VAL A 338 12.20 9.42 -11.73
CA VAL A 338 10.82 9.80 -12.09
C VAL A 338 9.79 9.16 -11.15
N LYS A 339 10.20 8.23 -10.27
CA LYS A 339 9.34 7.59 -9.26
C LYS A 339 9.12 8.52 -8.07
N VAL A 340 8.32 9.56 -8.27
CA VAL A 340 7.93 10.53 -7.23
C VAL A 340 6.42 10.55 -7.04
N ASP A 341 6.00 10.94 -5.84
CA ASP A 341 4.59 10.93 -5.48
C ASP A 341 3.86 12.12 -6.14
N SER A 342 2.58 11.92 -6.48
CA SER A 342 1.72 13.00 -6.95
C SER A 342 1.37 13.97 -5.83
N VAL A 343 1.11 15.23 -6.16
CA VAL A 343 0.74 16.25 -5.17
C VAL A 343 -0.77 16.22 -4.90
N THR A 344 -1.14 16.20 -3.61
CA THR A 344 -2.54 16.21 -3.17
C THR A 344 -3.30 17.41 -3.74
N GLY A 345 -4.45 17.16 -4.37
CA GLY A 345 -5.27 18.20 -5.00
C GLY A 345 -4.84 18.58 -6.43
N ALA A 346 -3.73 18.04 -6.92
CA ALA A 346 -3.20 18.26 -8.26
C ALA A 346 -2.81 16.93 -8.94
N THR A 347 -3.55 15.85 -8.71
CA THR A 347 -3.19 14.48 -9.12
C THR A 347 -2.99 14.34 -10.62
N TYR A 348 -3.96 14.76 -11.44
CA TYR A 348 -3.89 14.66 -12.91
C TYR A 348 -2.77 15.53 -13.48
N THR A 349 -2.60 16.74 -12.95
CA THR A 349 -1.46 17.59 -13.30
C THR A 349 -0.13 16.93 -12.95
N SER A 350 -0.05 16.32 -11.77
CA SER A 350 1.16 15.64 -11.28
C SER A 350 1.55 14.48 -12.18
N GLN A 351 0.57 13.66 -12.56
CA GLN A 351 0.76 12.55 -13.48
C GLN A 351 1.19 13.03 -14.86
N GLY A 352 0.50 14.02 -15.42
CA GLY A 352 0.86 14.60 -16.72
C GLY A 352 2.24 15.26 -16.72
N LEU A 353 2.66 15.86 -15.61
CA LEU A 353 4.00 16.43 -15.45
C LEU A 353 5.08 15.34 -15.35
N ILE A 354 4.85 14.30 -14.55
CA ILE A 354 5.76 13.14 -14.44
C ILE A 354 5.88 12.44 -15.79
N GLU A 355 4.78 12.26 -16.51
CA GLU A 355 4.74 11.71 -17.87
C GLU A 355 5.55 12.58 -18.83
N ALA A 356 5.36 13.91 -18.81
CA ALA A 356 6.10 14.83 -19.68
C ALA A 356 7.62 14.75 -19.44
N ILE A 357 8.04 14.66 -18.18
CA ILE A 357 9.45 14.52 -17.80
C ILE A 357 10.00 13.15 -18.21
N THR A 358 9.21 12.09 -18.02
CA THR A 358 9.57 10.73 -18.43
C THR A 358 9.76 10.66 -19.94
N ASN A 359 8.82 11.19 -20.72
CA ASN A 359 8.90 11.24 -22.18
C ASN A 359 10.10 12.06 -22.68
N ALA A 360 10.45 13.15 -22.00
CA ALA A 360 11.64 13.93 -22.33
C ALA A 360 12.92 13.09 -22.16
N LEU A 361 13.01 12.34 -21.06
CA LEU A 361 14.17 11.54 -20.74
C LEU A 361 14.25 10.23 -21.54
N GLU A 362 13.12 9.63 -21.91
CA GLU A 362 13.06 8.45 -22.78
C GLU A 362 13.42 8.77 -24.23
N ALA A 363 13.08 9.98 -24.70
CA ALA A 363 13.48 10.45 -26.02
C ALA A 363 14.97 10.85 -26.10
N ALA A 364 15.65 10.93 -24.96
CA ALA A 364 17.05 11.30 -24.90
C ALA A 364 17.96 10.17 -25.42
N PRO A 365 19.04 10.49 -26.14
CA PRO A 365 19.99 9.49 -26.58
C PRO A 365 20.73 8.88 -25.38
N ALA A 366 20.98 7.57 -25.44
CA ALA A 366 21.84 6.89 -24.48
C ALA A 366 23.29 7.41 -24.57
N ARG A 367 23.97 7.44 -23.42
CA ARG A 367 25.34 7.91 -23.25
C ARG A 367 26.40 6.96 -23.81
#